data_AF-A0A1T4NBU3-F1
#
_entry.id   AF-A0A1T4NBU3-F1
#
_cell.length_a   1.000
_cell.length_b   1.000
_cell.length_c   1.000
_cell.angle_alpha   90.00
_cell.angle_beta   90.00
_cell.angle_gamma   90.00
#
_symmetry.space_group_name_H-M   'P 1'
#
loop_
_entity.id
_entity.type
_entity.pdbx_description
1 polymer ?
#
loop_
_entity_poly.entity_id
_entity_poly.type
_entity_poly.pdbx_seq_one_letter_code
_entity_poly.pdbx_strand_id
1 'polypeptide(L)'
;MNKRGFTLIELITVIAILAVLGTLLIPNVSGYVSSSKDVVCNSNVNLLNRIYRQASAMDEKLTPQEILNDRTGKYFGGLAECPTDGEYVVIDNVIVCTKHKGNSGESGGGTVISPEAKELYDKMLRDQPEIEKCKLMTDTTQRGQCFTALFNTHFFSNDVSSKKYYEELGGAWKTLGEDIKALAGITGTYYVRPYYCESGEPIIFANQSNAINGGGWADVPVLYYEGSWYKCTKGTVQMYNFQKYTASDIKMLLQTKFEKIT
;
A
#
# COMPACT_ATOMS: atom_id res chain seq x y z
N MET A 1 52.43 -48.20 7.74
CA MET A 1 51.45 -47.11 7.50
C MET A 1 50.63 -46.91 8.76
N ASN A 2 50.94 -45.89 9.56
CA ASN A 2 50.18 -45.58 10.78
C ASN A 2 48.84 -44.95 10.41
N LYS A 3 47.76 -45.72 10.49
CA LYS A 3 46.40 -45.16 10.43
C LYS A 3 46.08 -44.56 11.80
N ARG A 4 46.15 -43.23 11.89
CA ARG A 4 45.62 -42.48 13.04
C ARG A 4 44.10 -42.56 12.97
N GLY A 5 43.50 -43.35 13.85
CA GLY A 5 42.04 -43.41 14.00
C GLY A 5 41.54 -42.18 14.76
N PHE A 6 40.43 -41.62 14.31
CA PHE A 6 39.71 -40.56 15.01
C PHE A 6 39.23 -41.11 16.36
N THR A 7 39.38 -40.35 17.44
CA THR A 7 38.93 -40.83 18.76
C THR A 7 37.42 -40.64 18.91
N LEU A 8 36.76 -41.56 19.62
CA LEU A 8 35.32 -41.47 19.91
C LEU A 8 34.95 -40.15 20.61
N ILE A 9 35.86 -39.64 21.46
CA ILE A 9 35.66 -38.39 22.18
C ILE A 9 35.67 -37.18 21.25
N GLU A 10 36.57 -37.12 20.26
CA GLU A 10 36.60 -36.04 19.26
C GLU A 10 35.31 -36.00 18.43
N LEU A 11 34.72 -37.15 18.13
CA LEU A 11 33.46 -37.17 17.38
C LEU A 11 32.30 -36.65 18.23
N ILE A 12 32.22 -37.05 19.51
CA ILE A 12 31.15 -36.66 20.43
C ILE A 12 31.21 -35.16 20.75
N THR A 13 32.40 -34.59 20.93
CA THR A 13 32.54 -33.15 21.19
C THR A 13 32.15 -32.31 19.98
N VAL A 14 32.47 -32.74 18.76
CA VAL A 14 32.08 -32.05 17.53
C VAL A 14 30.57 -32.04 17.34
N ILE A 15 29.89 -33.19 17.47
CA ILE A 15 28.42 -33.22 17.36
C ILE A 15 27.73 -32.41 18.47
N ALA A 16 28.31 -32.37 19.68
CA ALA A 16 27.79 -31.56 20.78
C ALA A 16 27.89 -30.06 20.48
N ILE A 17 29.03 -29.59 19.96
CA ILE A 17 29.20 -28.18 19.56
C ILE A 17 28.27 -27.83 18.40
N LEU A 18 28.15 -28.70 17.39
CA LEU A 18 27.25 -28.49 16.25
C LEU A 18 25.77 -28.45 16.68
N ALA A 19 25.35 -29.28 17.63
CA ALA A 19 24.00 -29.26 18.18
C ALA A 19 23.70 -27.93 18.89
N VAL A 20 24.61 -27.46 19.75
CA VAL A 20 24.47 -26.18 20.45
C VAL A 20 24.41 -25.02 19.45
N LEU A 21 25.33 -24.96 18.49
CA LEU A 21 25.35 -23.90 17.47
C LEU A 21 24.10 -23.92 16.57
N GLY A 22 23.63 -25.12 16.19
CA GLY A 22 22.41 -25.27 15.39
C GLY A 22 21.18 -24.73 16.09
N THR A 23 21.02 -24.99 17.40
CA THR A 23 19.85 -24.50 18.17
C THR A 23 19.80 -22.98 18.30
N LEU A 24 20.94 -22.29 18.35
CA LEU A 24 21.01 -20.83 18.46
C LEU A 24 20.71 -20.11 17.13
N LEU A 25 20.93 -20.79 15.99
CA LEU A 25 20.72 -20.21 14.65
C LEU A 25 19.25 -20.25 14.20
N ILE A 26 18.51 -21.31 14.55
CA ILE A 26 17.12 -21.53 14.12
C ILE A 26 16.17 -20.37 14.47
N PRO A 27 16.10 -19.85 15.71
CA PRO A 27 15.14 -18.81 16.05
C PRO A 27 15.43 -17.47 15.35
N ASN A 28 16.71 -17.16 15.13
CA ASN A 28 17.12 -15.89 14.52
C ASN A 28 16.74 -15.80 13.03
N VAL A 29 16.78 -16.89 12.27
CA VAL A 29 16.44 -16.87 10.83
C VAL A 29 14.92 -16.87 10.61
N SER A 30 14.15 -17.47 11.52
CA SER A 30 12.69 -17.60 11.39
C SER A 30 11.96 -16.25 11.30
N GLY A 31 12.35 -15.26 12.13
CA GLY A 31 11.73 -13.93 12.13
C GLY A 31 12.00 -13.08 10.88
N TYR A 32 13.18 -13.22 10.26
CA TYR A 32 13.49 -12.52 9.00
C TYR A 32 12.76 -13.11 7.81
N VAL A 33 12.58 -14.43 7.81
CA VAL A 33 11.84 -15.15 6.76
C VAL A 33 10.35 -14.79 6.81
N SER A 34 9.71 -14.77 7.98
CA SER A 34 8.30 -14.38 8.09
C SER A 34 8.06 -12.96 7.58
N SER A 35 8.86 -11.98 8.03
CA SER A 35 8.73 -10.59 7.62
C SER A 35 8.89 -10.39 6.11
N SER A 36 9.80 -11.15 5.48
CA SER A 36 10.01 -11.11 4.03
C SER A 36 8.81 -11.68 3.26
N LYS A 37 8.20 -12.76 3.78
CA LYS A 37 7.01 -13.36 3.18
C LYS A 37 5.80 -12.44 3.27
N ASP A 38 5.64 -11.71 4.37
CA ASP A 38 4.59 -10.69 4.52
C ASP A 38 4.73 -9.59 3.46
N VAL A 39 5.95 -9.11 3.23
CA VAL A 39 6.24 -8.09 2.20
C VAL A 39 5.92 -8.60 0.79
N VAL A 40 6.29 -9.84 0.48
CA VAL A 40 6.00 -10.46 -0.83
C VAL A 40 4.48 -10.61 -1.01
N CYS A 41 3.77 -11.09 -0.01
CA CYS A 41 2.32 -11.24 -0.09
C CYS A 41 1.63 -9.89 -0.29
N ASN A 42 2.01 -8.87 0.47
CA ASN A 42 1.46 -7.52 0.31
C ASN A 42 1.77 -6.96 -1.08
N SER A 43 2.97 -7.20 -1.61
CA SER A 43 3.32 -6.82 -2.98
C SER A 43 2.42 -7.51 -4.02
N ASN A 44 2.13 -8.80 -3.83
CA ASN A 44 1.23 -9.55 -4.71
C ASN A 44 -0.21 -9.02 -4.64
N VAL A 45 -0.75 -8.79 -3.44
CA VAL A 45 -2.08 -8.21 -3.24
C VAL A 45 -2.18 -6.83 -3.91
N ASN A 46 -1.17 -5.98 -3.73
CA ASN A 46 -1.15 -4.66 -4.34
C ASN A 46 -1.07 -4.73 -5.87
N LEU A 47 -0.25 -5.65 -6.41
CA LEU A 47 -0.14 -5.87 -7.84
C LEU A 47 -1.47 -6.34 -8.43
N LEU A 48 -2.14 -7.32 -7.81
CA LEU A 48 -3.44 -7.81 -8.24
C LEU A 48 -4.49 -6.69 -8.26
N ASN A 49 -4.54 -5.88 -7.21
CA ASN A 49 -5.44 -4.72 -7.18
C ASN A 49 -5.09 -3.65 -8.22
N ARG A 50 -3.80 -3.43 -8.51
CA ARG A 50 -3.36 -2.51 -9.60
C ARG A 50 -3.82 -3.03 -10.96
N ILE A 51 -3.62 -4.32 -11.23
CA ILE A 51 -4.05 -4.96 -12.47
C ILE A 51 -5.57 -4.87 -12.62
N TYR A 52 -6.30 -5.17 -11.54
CA TYR A 52 -7.76 -5.02 -11.53
C TYR A 52 -8.18 -3.59 -11.90
N ARG A 53 -7.63 -2.57 -11.24
CA ARG A 53 -7.92 -1.16 -11.54
C ARG A 53 -7.68 -0.82 -13.01
N GLN A 54 -6.49 -1.14 -13.52
CA GLN A 54 -6.13 -0.87 -14.91
C GLN A 54 -7.04 -1.59 -15.91
N ALA A 55 -7.36 -2.86 -15.64
CA ALA A 55 -8.19 -3.66 -16.53
C ALA A 55 -9.68 -3.24 -16.47
N SER A 56 -10.18 -2.86 -15.29
CA SER A 56 -11.54 -2.37 -15.10
C SER A 56 -11.79 -1.02 -15.79
N ALA A 57 -10.75 -0.19 -15.97
CA ALA A 57 -10.85 1.04 -16.75
C ALA A 57 -11.14 0.78 -18.25
N MET A 58 -10.79 -0.41 -18.75
CA MET A 58 -11.06 -0.84 -20.14
C MET A 58 -12.32 -1.70 -20.27
N ASP A 59 -12.67 -2.45 -19.23
CA ASP A 59 -13.84 -3.32 -19.16
C ASP A 59 -14.60 -3.10 -17.85
N GLU A 60 -15.66 -2.31 -17.92
CA GLU A 60 -16.47 -1.89 -16.76
C GLU A 60 -17.19 -3.06 -16.07
N LYS A 61 -17.32 -4.22 -16.74
CA LYS A 61 -17.94 -5.42 -16.15
C LYS A 61 -16.95 -6.31 -15.42
N LEU A 62 -15.66 -6.03 -15.54
CA LEU A 62 -14.62 -6.82 -14.91
C LEU A 62 -14.71 -6.73 -13.40
N THR A 63 -14.65 -7.87 -12.74
CA THR A 63 -14.64 -8.00 -11.28
C THR A 63 -13.26 -8.40 -10.78
N PRO A 64 -12.91 -8.07 -9.51
CA PRO A 64 -11.65 -8.55 -8.94
C PRO A 64 -11.60 -10.08 -8.83
N GLN A 65 -12.77 -10.74 -8.75
CA GLN A 65 -12.87 -12.20 -8.73
C GLN A 65 -12.39 -12.83 -10.04
N GLU A 66 -12.67 -12.18 -11.18
CA GLU A 66 -12.20 -12.64 -12.49
C GLU A 66 -10.69 -12.52 -12.63
N ILE A 67 -10.07 -11.50 -12.01
CA ILE A 67 -8.61 -11.38 -11.95
C ILE A 67 -8.00 -12.56 -11.17
N LEU A 68 -8.57 -12.90 -10.01
CA LEU A 68 -8.08 -14.02 -9.18
C LEU A 68 -8.28 -15.40 -9.84
N ASN A 69 -9.35 -15.54 -10.61
CA ASN A 69 -9.70 -16.77 -11.30
C ASN A 69 -9.09 -16.88 -12.70
N ASP A 70 -8.37 -15.85 -13.17
CA ASP A 70 -7.69 -15.93 -14.45
C ASP A 70 -6.65 -17.06 -14.42
N ARG A 71 -6.84 -18.04 -15.31
CA ARG A 71 -5.91 -19.15 -15.55
C ARG A 71 -5.21 -19.02 -16.89
N THR A 72 -5.60 -18.02 -17.69
CA THR A 72 -5.13 -17.84 -19.06
C THR A 72 -3.83 -17.04 -19.13
N GLY A 73 -3.44 -16.40 -18.02
CA GLY A 73 -2.27 -15.53 -17.97
C GLY A 73 -2.52 -14.14 -18.58
N LYS A 74 -3.78 -13.79 -18.83
CA LYS A 74 -4.17 -12.52 -19.47
C LYS A 74 -3.82 -11.32 -18.60
N TYR A 75 -3.99 -11.45 -17.29
CA TYR A 75 -3.81 -10.36 -16.33
C TYR A 75 -2.56 -10.51 -15.48
N PHE A 76 -2.22 -11.74 -15.08
CA PHE A 76 -1.03 -12.06 -14.30
C PHE A 76 -0.44 -13.37 -14.83
N GLY A 77 0.89 -13.43 -15.01
CA GLY A 77 1.60 -14.54 -15.65
C GLY A 77 1.67 -15.85 -14.83
N GLY A 78 0.61 -16.20 -14.10
CA GLY A 78 0.51 -17.39 -13.26
C GLY A 78 -0.65 -17.32 -12.28
N LEU A 79 -0.71 -18.28 -11.35
CA LEU A 79 -1.54 -18.16 -10.15
C LEU A 79 -0.81 -17.28 -9.16
N ALA A 80 -1.43 -16.20 -8.70
CA ALA A 80 -0.89 -15.49 -7.57
C ALA A 80 -1.05 -16.38 -6.33
N GLU A 81 0.07 -16.77 -5.74
CA GLU A 81 0.10 -17.58 -4.51
C GLU A 81 0.64 -16.76 -3.34
N CYS A 82 0.25 -17.16 -2.14
CA CYS A 82 0.72 -16.57 -0.91
C CYS A 82 1.91 -17.36 -0.36
N PRO A 83 3.02 -16.71 0.02
CA PRO A 83 4.23 -17.40 0.49
C PRO A 83 4.15 -18.06 1.88
N THR A 84 3.01 -17.93 2.59
CA THR A 84 2.70 -18.61 3.87
C THR A 84 1.42 -19.44 3.81
N ASP A 85 1.00 -19.86 2.61
CA ASP A 85 -0.21 -20.64 2.38
C ASP A 85 -1.50 -19.90 2.79
N GLY A 86 -1.54 -18.60 2.55
CA GLY A 86 -2.78 -17.81 2.59
C GLY A 86 -3.53 -17.87 1.27
N GLU A 87 -4.84 -17.69 1.32
CA GLU A 87 -5.67 -17.55 0.13
C GLU A 87 -5.91 -16.07 -0.19
N TYR A 88 -5.96 -15.72 -1.48
CA TYR A 88 -6.43 -14.41 -1.91
C TYR A 88 -7.94 -14.45 -2.10
N VAL A 89 -8.66 -13.53 -1.47
CA VAL A 89 -10.12 -13.40 -1.55
C VAL A 89 -10.51 -11.97 -1.88
N VAL A 90 -11.76 -11.73 -2.25
CA VAL A 90 -12.28 -10.39 -2.50
C VAL A 90 -13.18 -9.98 -1.34
N ILE A 91 -12.88 -8.83 -0.73
CA ILE A 91 -13.72 -8.17 0.26
C ILE A 91 -13.96 -6.75 -0.23
N ASP A 92 -15.23 -6.30 -0.27
CA ASP A 92 -15.61 -4.94 -0.68
C ASP A 92 -14.99 -4.48 -2.01
N ASN A 93 -14.97 -5.38 -3.00
CA ASN A 93 -14.39 -5.14 -4.33
C ASN A 93 -12.85 -4.93 -4.35
N VAL A 94 -12.16 -5.34 -3.29
CA VAL A 94 -10.69 -5.29 -3.16
C VAL A 94 -10.16 -6.71 -2.93
N ILE A 95 -9.05 -7.04 -3.57
CA ILE A 95 -8.34 -8.31 -3.37
C ILE A 95 -7.50 -8.23 -2.10
N VAL A 96 -7.56 -9.27 -1.28
CA VAL A 96 -7.02 -9.32 0.10
C VAL A 96 -6.39 -10.70 0.33
N CYS A 97 -5.45 -10.83 1.28
CA CYS A 97 -4.96 -12.14 1.73
C CYS A 97 -5.61 -12.55 3.05
N THR A 98 -5.99 -13.82 3.19
CA THR A 98 -6.61 -14.37 4.41
C THR A 98 -5.65 -14.55 5.59
N LYS A 99 -4.34 -14.69 5.33
CA LYS A 99 -3.32 -14.91 6.39
C LYS A 99 -2.46 -13.70 6.68
N HIS A 100 -2.00 -13.02 5.65
CA HIS A 100 -1.23 -11.81 5.83
C HIS A 100 -2.17 -10.64 5.92
N LYS A 101 -1.85 -9.72 6.81
CA LYS A 101 -2.50 -8.42 6.92
C LYS A 101 -2.20 -7.60 5.65
N GLY A 102 -2.87 -7.95 4.58
CA GLY A 102 -2.90 -7.22 3.33
C GLY A 102 -4.18 -6.43 3.29
N ASN A 103 -4.08 -5.18 3.74
CA ASN A 103 -4.74 -3.99 3.25
C ASN A 103 -6.23 -3.93 2.88
N SER A 104 -7.01 -4.92 3.27
CA SER A 104 -8.46 -4.94 3.05
C SER A 104 -9.10 -5.63 4.25
N GLY A 105 -10.27 -5.13 4.62
CA GLY A 105 -10.93 -5.40 5.89
C GLY A 105 -11.10 -6.88 6.23
N GLU A 106 -10.80 -7.17 7.50
CA GLU A 106 -11.37 -8.19 8.37
C GLU A 106 -11.18 -9.69 8.03
N SER A 107 -10.23 -10.31 8.74
CA SER A 107 -10.53 -11.22 9.87
C SER A 107 -9.24 -11.54 10.64
N GLY A 108 -9.24 -11.32 11.95
CA GLY A 108 -8.22 -11.86 12.85
C GLY A 108 -6.89 -11.10 12.92
N GLY A 109 -6.93 -9.78 13.09
CA GLY A 109 -5.78 -8.97 13.51
C GLY A 109 -5.56 -7.74 12.64
N GLY A 110 -6.18 -6.62 12.99
CA GLY A 110 -5.82 -5.24 12.63
C GLY A 110 -5.28 -4.97 11.22
N THR A 111 -6.17 -4.62 10.30
CA THR A 111 -5.91 -3.64 9.24
C THR A 111 -5.32 -2.38 9.90
N VAL A 112 -4.22 -1.84 9.40
CA VAL A 112 -3.62 -0.62 9.96
C VAL A 112 -3.79 0.57 9.02
N ILE A 113 -4.79 0.56 8.13
CA ILE A 113 -5.34 1.84 7.67
C ILE A 113 -6.26 2.31 8.79
N SER A 114 -6.01 3.51 9.35
CA SER A 114 -6.89 4.02 10.39
C SER A 114 -8.31 4.10 9.80
N PRO A 115 -9.39 3.79 10.55
CA PRO A 115 -10.75 3.79 10.01
C PRO A 115 -11.10 5.08 9.25
N GLU A 116 -10.56 6.20 9.72
CA GLU A 116 -10.70 7.54 9.15
C GLU A 116 -10.02 7.67 7.78
N ALA A 117 -8.85 7.06 7.62
CA ALA A 117 -8.17 7.01 6.34
C ALA A 117 -8.82 6.00 5.39
N LYS A 118 -9.45 4.95 5.91
CA LYS A 118 -10.12 3.92 5.11
C LYS A 118 -11.27 4.52 4.30
N GLU A 119 -12.14 5.31 4.93
CA GLU A 119 -13.27 5.94 4.24
C GLU A 119 -12.80 6.79 3.05
N LEU A 120 -11.76 7.61 3.26
CA LEU A 120 -11.17 8.42 2.20
C LEU A 120 -10.50 7.56 1.12
N TYR A 121 -9.77 6.52 1.52
CA TYR A 121 -9.08 5.63 0.60
C TYR A 121 -10.05 4.86 -0.30
N ASP A 122 -11.13 4.34 0.27
CA ASP A 122 -12.17 3.61 -0.47
C ASP A 122 -12.83 4.52 -1.52
N LYS A 123 -13.05 5.81 -1.19
CA LYS A 123 -13.53 6.82 -2.16
C LYS A 123 -12.51 7.03 -3.28
N MET A 124 -11.24 7.20 -2.94
CA MET A 124 -10.18 7.38 -3.94
C MET A 124 -10.06 6.16 -4.88
N LEU A 125 -10.12 4.96 -4.32
CA LEU A 125 -10.07 3.72 -5.10
C LEU A 125 -11.29 3.54 -5.99
N ARG A 126 -12.47 3.96 -5.52
CA ARG A 126 -13.71 3.91 -6.30
C ARG A 126 -13.64 4.79 -7.53
N ASP A 127 -13.17 6.03 -7.39
CA ASP A 127 -13.12 7.00 -8.50
C ASP A 127 -11.94 6.76 -9.46
N GLN A 128 -10.95 5.94 -9.06
CA GLN A 128 -9.70 5.73 -9.78
C GLN A 128 -9.89 5.20 -11.21
N PRO A 129 -10.65 4.11 -11.45
CA PRO A 129 -10.83 3.58 -12.81
C PRO A 129 -11.45 4.60 -13.77
N GLU A 130 -12.41 5.39 -13.29
CA GLU A 130 -13.10 6.41 -14.06
C GLU A 130 -12.18 7.60 -14.35
N ILE A 131 -11.35 8.01 -13.39
CA ILE A 131 -10.30 9.02 -13.63
C ILE A 131 -9.36 8.54 -14.74
N GLU A 132 -8.89 7.29 -14.68
CA GLU A 132 -8.01 6.70 -15.70
C GLU A 132 -8.68 6.62 -17.06
N LYS A 133 -9.93 6.15 -17.11
CA LYS A 133 -10.77 6.11 -18.32
C LYS A 133 -10.88 7.50 -18.94
N CYS A 134 -11.19 8.54 -18.17
CA CYS A 134 -11.25 9.91 -18.69
C CYS A 134 -9.87 10.39 -19.19
N LYS A 135 -8.78 10.11 -18.47
CA LYS A 135 -7.42 10.51 -18.87
C LYS A 135 -6.99 9.88 -20.21
N LEU A 136 -7.44 8.67 -20.52
CA LEU A 136 -7.11 7.95 -21.75
C LEU A 136 -7.87 8.48 -22.99
N MET A 137 -8.92 9.28 -22.81
CA MET A 137 -9.68 9.85 -23.93
C MET A 137 -8.83 10.83 -24.74
N THR A 138 -8.72 10.65 -26.04
CA THR A 138 -7.95 11.54 -26.94
C THR A 138 -8.71 12.80 -27.31
N ASP A 139 -10.04 12.72 -27.45
CA ASP A 139 -10.91 13.86 -27.74
C ASP A 139 -11.07 14.75 -26.49
N THR A 140 -10.69 16.02 -26.62
CA THR A 140 -10.67 16.98 -25.50
C THR A 140 -12.07 17.35 -25.00
N THR A 141 -13.07 17.31 -25.87
CA THR A 141 -14.47 17.61 -25.52
C THR A 141 -15.06 16.47 -24.71
N GLN A 142 -14.89 15.23 -25.19
CA GLN A 142 -15.34 14.03 -24.49
C GLN A 142 -14.61 13.86 -23.15
N ARG A 143 -13.29 14.11 -23.12
CA ARG A 143 -12.50 14.13 -21.88
C ARG A 143 -13.06 15.14 -20.88
N GLY A 144 -13.36 16.36 -21.33
CA GLY A 144 -13.93 17.41 -20.48
C GLY A 144 -15.31 17.04 -19.94
N GLN A 145 -16.17 16.43 -20.77
CA GLN A 145 -17.48 15.91 -20.34
C GLN A 145 -17.34 14.78 -19.32
N CYS A 146 -16.38 13.88 -19.53
CA CYS A 146 -16.08 12.77 -18.61
C CYS A 146 -15.69 13.30 -17.22
N PHE A 147 -14.78 14.26 -17.13
CA PHE A 147 -14.42 14.89 -15.85
C PHE A 147 -15.56 15.72 -15.26
N THR A 148 -16.39 16.35 -16.10
CA THR A 148 -17.55 17.11 -15.61
C THR A 148 -18.55 16.18 -14.92
N ALA A 149 -18.74 14.98 -15.43
CA ALA A 149 -19.58 13.97 -14.78
C ALA A 149 -19.02 13.50 -13.42
N LEU A 150 -17.69 13.39 -13.28
CA LEU A 150 -17.05 12.87 -12.07
C LEU A 150 -16.80 13.91 -10.98
N PHE A 151 -16.45 15.13 -11.37
CA PHE A 151 -15.93 16.18 -10.47
C PHE A 151 -16.62 17.53 -10.65
N ASN A 152 -17.62 17.63 -11.54
CA ASN A 152 -18.27 18.89 -11.89
C ASN A 152 -17.28 19.96 -12.43
N THR A 153 -16.18 19.50 -13.05
CA THR A 153 -15.13 20.32 -13.67
C THR A 153 -14.69 19.71 -15.00
N HIS A 154 -14.28 20.52 -15.97
CA HIS A 154 -13.84 20.02 -17.29
C HIS A 154 -12.42 19.41 -17.30
N PHE A 155 -11.76 19.33 -16.15
CA PHE A 155 -10.41 18.80 -15.98
C PHE A 155 -10.27 18.12 -14.63
N PHE A 156 -9.24 17.31 -14.50
CA PHE A 156 -8.85 16.65 -13.25
C PHE A 156 -7.55 17.24 -12.71
N SER A 157 -7.51 17.49 -11.41
CA SER A 157 -6.30 17.81 -10.67
C SER A 157 -6.43 17.29 -9.25
N ASN A 158 -5.31 17.25 -8.52
CA ASN A 158 -5.30 16.96 -7.09
C ASN A 158 -6.26 17.87 -6.30
N ASP A 159 -6.30 19.16 -6.62
CA ASP A 159 -7.16 20.11 -5.91
C ASP A 159 -8.65 19.85 -6.20
N VAL A 160 -8.97 19.48 -7.44
CA VAL A 160 -10.34 19.12 -7.85
C VAL A 160 -10.84 17.89 -7.08
N SER A 161 -10.05 16.82 -7.04
CA SER A 161 -10.43 15.61 -6.30
C SER A 161 -10.45 15.83 -4.80
N SER A 162 -9.47 16.55 -4.25
CA SER A 162 -9.44 16.94 -2.83
C SER A 162 -10.70 17.71 -2.43
N LYS A 163 -11.12 18.69 -3.24
CA LYS A 163 -12.34 19.45 -2.97
C LYS A 163 -13.59 18.55 -2.95
N LYS A 164 -13.75 17.66 -3.93
CA LYS A 164 -14.87 16.72 -3.98
C LYS A 164 -14.93 15.87 -2.70
N TYR A 165 -13.82 15.23 -2.32
CA TYR A 165 -13.81 14.37 -1.14
C TYR A 165 -14.03 15.17 0.16
N TYR A 166 -13.52 16.39 0.25
CA TYR A 166 -13.77 17.27 1.39
C TYR A 166 -15.27 17.56 1.56
N GLU A 167 -15.97 17.87 0.47
CA GLU A 167 -17.41 18.11 0.46
C GLU A 167 -18.20 16.84 0.82
N GLU A 168 -17.82 15.69 0.27
CA GLU A 168 -18.44 14.40 0.60
C GLU A 168 -18.26 13.97 2.06
N LEU A 169 -17.17 14.41 2.70
CA LEU A 169 -16.92 14.17 4.14
C LEU A 169 -17.63 15.18 5.05
N GLY A 170 -18.51 16.03 4.50
CA GLY A 170 -19.29 17.01 5.25
C GLY A 170 -18.53 18.30 5.55
N GLY A 171 -17.47 18.60 4.80
CA GLY A 171 -16.75 19.85 4.91
C GLY A 171 -15.70 19.89 6.02
N ALA A 172 -15.09 18.75 6.38
CA ALA A 172 -13.93 18.67 7.26
C ALA A 172 -13.10 17.40 6.99
N TRP A 173 -11.77 17.51 7.03
CA TRP A 173 -10.90 16.34 6.99
C TRP A 173 -10.98 15.57 8.31
N LYS A 174 -10.94 14.23 8.23
CA LYS A 174 -10.91 13.38 9.41
C LYS A 174 -9.54 13.43 10.09
N THR A 175 -9.50 13.24 11.39
CA THR A 175 -8.25 13.23 12.16
C THR A 175 -7.56 11.88 12.09
N LEU A 176 -6.23 11.88 12.04
CA LEU A 176 -5.41 10.67 12.08
C LEU A 176 -5.57 9.95 13.43
N GLY A 177 -5.77 8.62 13.36
CA GLY A 177 -5.91 7.76 14.53
C GLY A 177 -4.72 7.83 15.51
N GLU A 178 -5.02 7.67 16.80
CA GLU A 178 -4.01 7.70 17.87
C GLU A 178 -2.99 6.55 17.76
N ASP A 179 -3.41 5.41 17.22
CA ASP A 179 -2.57 4.25 16.94
C ASP A 179 -1.45 4.59 15.95
N ILE A 180 -1.77 5.23 14.84
CA ILE A 180 -0.78 5.65 13.84
C ILE A 180 0.12 6.74 14.40
N LYS A 181 -0.43 7.69 15.17
CA LYS A 181 0.36 8.74 15.80
C LYS A 181 1.36 8.17 16.80
N ALA A 182 0.97 7.18 17.59
CA ALA A 182 1.85 6.47 18.51
C ALA A 182 2.98 5.73 17.77
N LEU A 183 2.65 5.00 16.69
CA LEU A 183 3.64 4.29 15.86
C LEU A 183 4.62 5.24 15.16
N ALA A 184 4.14 6.41 14.73
CA ALA A 184 4.95 7.44 14.12
C ALA A 184 5.75 8.28 15.12
N GLY A 185 5.44 8.22 16.42
CA GLY A 185 6.06 9.04 17.45
C GLY A 185 5.70 10.53 17.35
N ILE A 186 4.49 10.86 16.88
CA ILE A 186 4.03 12.24 16.70
C ILE A 186 2.90 12.59 17.68
N THR A 187 2.77 13.88 18.01
CA THR A 187 1.74 14.39 18.92
C THR A 187 1.00 15.58 18.32
N GLY A 188 -0.25 15.77 18.72
CA GLY A 188 -1.13 16.82 18.20
C GLY A 188 -2.17 16.32 17.20
N THR A 189 -2.83 17.28 16.55
CA THR A 189 -3.92 17.01 15.61
C THR A 189 -3.38 16.99 14.19
N TYR A 190 -3.57 15.85 13.53
CA TYR A 190 -3.21 15.62 12.13
C TYR A 190 -4.47 15.25 11.37
N TYR A 191 -4.61 15.79 10.16
CA TYR A 191 -5.75 15.57 9.29
C TYR A 191 -5.35 14.66 8.14
N VAL A 192 -6.16 13.64 7.87
CA VAL A 192 -5.95 12.70 6.79
C VAL A 192 -6.43 13.33 5.48
N ARG A 193 -5.56 13.32 4.48
CA ARG A 193 -5.77 14.04 3.21
C ARG A 193 -5.40 13.17 2.01
N PRO A 194 -6.14 13.31 0.90
CA PRO A 194 -5.84 12.59 -0.32
C PRO A 194 -4.77 13.34 -1.11
N TYR A 195 -4.00 12.60 -1.89
CA TYR A 195 -3.15 13.16 -2.92
C TYR A 195 -3.14 12.26 -4.16
N TYR A 196 -3.39 12.85 -5.34
CA TYR A 196 -3.29 12.15 -6.61
C TYR A 196 -2.06 12.61 -7.38
N CYS A 197 -1.15 11.67 -7.64
CA CYS A 197 -0.01 11.89 -8.51
C CYS A 197 -0.44 11.92 -9.98
N GLU A 198 0.36 12.54 -10.88
CA GLU A 198 0.07 12.48 -12.32
C GLU A 198 0.08 11.05 -12.85
N SER A 199 0.92 10.19 -12.27
CA SER A 199 0.97 8.74 -12.51
C SER A 199 -0.33 8.01 -12.21
N GLY A 200 -1.28 8.66 -11.52
CA GLY A 200 -2.55 8.08 -11.13
C GLY A 200 -2.53 7.42 -9.76
N GLU A 201 -1.38 7.27 -9.11
CA GLU A 201 -1.33 6.59 -7.82
C GLU A 201 -2.02 7.41 -6.70
N PRO A 202 -3.00 6.84 -5.98
CA PRO A 202 -3.59 7.49 -4.82
C PRO A 202 -2.63 7.35 -3.62
N ILE A 203 -2.32 8.49 -3.00
CA ILE A 203 -1.59 8.57 -1.74
C ILE A 203 -2.52 9.17 -0.69
N ILE A 204 -2.45 8.66 0.52
CA ILE A 204 -3.00 9.35 1.67
C ILE A 204 -1.83 9.91 2.47
N PHE A 205 -1.99 11.11 3.01
CA PHE A 205 -1.01 11.68 3.92
C PHE A 205 -1.69 12.35 5.08
N ALA A 206 -0.94 12.66 6.13
CA ALA A 206 -1.46 13.46 7.22
C ALA A 206 -0.52 14.62 7.56
N ASN A 207 -1.11 15.78 7.81
CA ASN A 207 -0.41 16.96 8.33
C ASN A 207 -1.33 17.80 9.24
N GLN A 208 -0.81 18.88 9.81
CA GLN A 208 -1.58 19.69 10.77
C GLN A 208 -2.55 20.69 10.11
N SER A 209 -2.63 20.71 8.77
CA SER A 209 -3.49 21.64 8.03
C SER A 209 -4.86 21.03 7.77
N ASN A 210 -5.92 21.72 8.19
CA ASN A 210 -7.30 21.39 7.81
C ASN A 210 -7.77 22.18 6.56
N ALA A 211 -6.85 22.76 5.79
CA ALA A 211 -7.22 23.53 4.61
C ALA A 211 -7.78 22.63 3.49
N ILE A 212 -8.76 23.15 2.75
CA ILE A 212 -9.37 22.48 1.59
C ILE A 212 -8.39 22.50 0.41
N ASN A 213 -7.85 23.68 0.07
CA ASN A 213 -7.04 23.92 -1.13
C ASN A 213 -5.73 24.67 -0.80
N GLY A 214 -4.68 24.43 -1.58
CA GLY A 214 -3.51 25.32 -1.72
C GLY A 214 -2.62 25.52 -0.47
N GLY A 215 -2.98 24.94 0.68
CA GLY A 215 -2.26 25.03 1.94
C GLY A 215 -2.11 23.68 2.61
N GLY A 216 -0.92 23.36 3.09
CA GLY A 216 -0.64 22.09 3.75
C GLY A 216 -0.23 20.96 2.81
N TRP A 217 0.59 21.26 1.80
CA TRP A 217 1.39 20.23 1.13
C TRP A 217 2.71 19.96 1.87
N ALA A 218 3.05 20.81 2.83
CA ALA A 218 4.25 20.73 3.66
C ALA A 218 4.02 19.88 4.91
N ASP A 219 5.15 19.56 5.56
CA ASP A 219 5.22 18.98 6.90
C ASP A 219 4.39 17.72 7.04
N VAL A 220 4.69 16.76 6.17
CA VAL A 220 4.05 15.44 6.14
C VAL A 220 4.89 14.46 6.97
N PRO A 221 4.60 14.27 8.27
CA PRO A 221 5.30 13.29 9.09
C PRO A 221 4.92 11.86 8.73
N VAL A 222 3.73 11.63 8.17
CA VAL A 222 3.26 10.30 7.79
C VAL A 222 2.53 10.31 6.47
N LEU A 223 2.74 9.25 5.70
CA LEU A 223 1.94 8.95 4.51
C LEU A 223 1.54 7.48 4.51
N TYR A 224 0.46 7.19 3.82
CA TYR A 224 -0.04 5.87 3.54
C TYR A 224 0.00 5.62 2.03
N TYR A 225 0.64 4.53 1.65
CA TYR A 225 0.83 4.13 0.26
C TYR A 225 0.89 2.62 0.15
N GLU A 226 0.22 2.04 -0.84
CA GLU A 226 0.22 0.58 -1.09
C GLU A 226 -0.03 -0.25 0.19
N GLY A 227 -0.83 0.28 1.09
CA GLY A 227 -1.26 -0.45 2.26
C GLY A 227 -0.41 -0.45 3.47
N SER A 228 0.47 0.52 3.57
CA SER A 228 1.27 0.69 4.76
C SER A 228 1.41 2.16 5.06
N TRP A 229 1.40 2.49 6.34
CA TRP A 229 1.86 3.78 6.82
C TRP A 229 3.38 3.80 6.88
N TYR A 230 3.90 4.98 6.55
CA TYR A 230 5.30 5.29 6.52
C TYR A 230 5.50 6.58 7.29
N LYS A 231 6.39 6.58 8.29
CA LYS A 231 6.81 7.80 8.97
C LYS A 231 8.02 8.40 8.26
N CYS A 232 8.04 9.71 8.10
CA CYS A 232 9.19 10.43 7.58
C CYS A 232 10.29 10.46 8.63
N THR A 233 11.49 9.97 8.29
CA THR A 233 12.65 9.94 9.19
C THR A 233 13.72 10.96 8.82
N LYS A 234 13.62 11.58 7.64
CA LYS A 234 14.65 12.49 7.10
C LYS A 234 14.06 13.69 6.37
N GLY A 235 14.30 14.88 6.94
CA GLY A 235 13.94 16.16 6.35
C GLY A 235 12.43 16.39 6.30
N THR A 236 12.01 17.41 5.55
CA THR A 236 10.61 17.74 5.32
C THR A 236 10.13 17.18 3.99
N VAL A 237 8.93 16.60 3.99
CA VAL A 237 8.28 16.09 2.77
C VAL A 237 7.24 17.09 2.30
N GLN A 238 7.25 17.37 1.00
CA GLN A 238 6.35 18.30 0.32
C GLN A 238 5.54 17.52 -0.71
N MET A 239 4.22 17.41 -0.52
CA MET A 239 3.33 16.69 -1.43
C MET A 239 3.32 17.28 -2.83
N TYR A 240 3.57 18.58 -3.00
CA TYR A 240 3.70 19.20 -4.33
C TYR A 240 4.73 18.47 -5.23
N ASN A 241 5.81 17.93 -4.66
CA ASN A 241 6.82 17.21 -5.43
C ASN A 241 6.30 15.88 -5.99
N PHE A 242 5.28 15.29 -5.36
CA PHE A 242 4.70 14.01 -5.79
C PHE A 242 3.89 14.13 -7.07
N GLN A 243 3.53 15.35 -7.49
CA GLN A 243 2.79 15.57 -8.73
C GLN A 243 3.48 14.86 -9.90
N LYS A 244 4.81 14.94 -9.97
CA LYS A 244 5.63 14.39 -11.07
C LYS A 244 6.15 12.98 -10.81
N TYR A 245 5.86 12.39 -9.65
CA TYR A 245 6.43 11.11 -9.27
C TYR A 245 5.65 9.95 -9.90
N THR A 246 6.41 9.05 -10.51
CA THR A 246 5.95 7.72 -10.90
C THR A 246 5.81 6.82 -9.67
N ALA A 247 5.16 5.67 -9.81
CA ALA A 247 5.12 4.65 -8.77
C ALA A 247 6.54 4.22 -8.32
N SER A 248 7.50 4.20 -9.25
CA SER A 248 8.91 3.88 -8.97
C SER A 248 9.59 4.97 -8.14
N ASP A 249 9.35 6.25 -8.46
CA ASP A 249 9.90 7.38 -7.71
C ASP A 249 9.38 7.38 -6.27
N ILE A 250 8.08 7.10 -6.09
CA ILE A 250 7.46 6.98 -4.77
C ILE A 250 8.15 5.84 -3.98
N LYS A 251 8.28 4.65 -4.57
CA LYS A 251 8.93 3.50 -3.91
C LYS A 251 10.37 3.82 -3.49
N MET A 252 11.14 4.47 -4.34
CA MET A 252 12.50 4.90 -4.02
C MET A 252 12.52 5.94 -2.89
N LEU A 253 11.57 6.88 -2.87
CA LEU A 253 11.44 7.84 -1.78
C LEU A 253 11.14 7.15 -0.45
N LEU A 254 10.23 6.18 -0.44
CA LEU A 254 9.87 5.43 0.78
C LEU A 254 11.07 4.67 1.37
N GLN A 255 11.94 4.13 0.52
CA GLN A 255 13.15 3.44 0.97
C GLN A 255 14.24 4.38 1.51
N THR A 256 14.24 5.65 1.08
CA THR A 256 15.35 6.59 1.37
C THR A 256 15.04 7.57 2.49
N LYS A 257 13.76 7.98 2.62
CA LYS A 257 13.32 9.02 3.56
C LYS A 257 12.27 8.58 4.57
N PHE A 258 11.74 7.37 4.43
CA PHE A 258 10.68 6.87 5.29
C PHE A 258 11.05 5.55 5.95
N GLU A 259 10.33 5.26 7.03
CA GLU A 259 10.34 3.96 7.71
C GLU A 259 8.90 3.44 7.74
N LYS A 260 8.71 2.20 7.33
CA LYS A 260 7.41 1.51 7.39
C LYS A 260 7.04 1.28 8.85
N ILE A 261 5.85 1.71 9.25
CA ILE A 261 5.39 1.61 10.66
C ILE A 261 4.22 0.64 10.87
N THR A 262 3.68 0.08 9.78
CA THR A 262 2.57 -0.88 9.79
C THR A 262 2.77 -1.95 8.75
#